data_AF-A0A661H944-F1
#
_entry.id   AF-A0A661H944-F1
#
_cell.length_a   1.000
_cell.length_b   1.000
_cell.length_c   1.000
_cell.angle_alpha   90.00
_cell.angle_beta   90.00
_cell.angle_gamma   90.00
#
_symmetry.space_group_name_H-M   'P 1'
#
loop_
_entity.id
_entity.type
_entity.pdbx_description
1 polymer ?
#
loop_
_entity_poly.entity_id
_entity_poly.type
_entity_poly.pdbx_seq_one_letter_code
_entity_poly.pdbx_strand_id
1 'polypeptide(L)'
;MREQEPPKIEFPCDYPIKVLGRSSDAFESIIFEVFERHAPGFDQETMTVNASSKGTFTSLTITITATGPDQLEALHQDLLSTGHVKMVI
;
A
#
# COMPACT_ATOMS: atom_id res chain seq x y z
N MET A 1 19.85 30.96 -1.57
CA MET A 1 18.57 30.24 -1.40
C MET A 1 18.75 28.92 -2.10
N ARG A 2 18.73 27.78 -1.40
CA ARG A 2 18.74 26.47 -2.05
C ARG A 2 17.28 26.16 -2.34
N GLU A 3 16.77 26.65 -3.47
CA GLU A 3 15.68 25.96 -4.14
C GLU A 3 16.25 24.59 -4.51
N GLN A 4 16.11 23.64 -3.61
CA GLN A 4 16.16 22.24 -3.98
C GLN A 4 14.89 22.04 -4.78
N GLU A 5 14.96 22.24 -6.10
CA GLU A 5 14.01 21.62 -7.01
C GLU A 5 13.96 20.14 -6.59
N PRO A 6 12.83 19.65 -6.05
CA PRO A 6 12.76 18.26 -5.64
C PRO A 6 13.13 17.46 -6.89
N PRO A 7 13.98 16.41 -6.77
CA PRO A 7 14.29 15.56 -7.90
C PRO A 7 12.97 15.23 -8.58
N LYS A 8 12.87 15.45 -9.90
CA LYS A 8 11.70 15.07 -10.68
C LYS A 8 11.57 13.56 -10.51
N ILE A 9 10.84 13.13 -9.50
CA ILE A 9 10.37 11.76 -9.39
C ILE A 9 9.46 11.63 -10.61
N GLU A 10 9.97 10.99 -11.65
CA GLU A 10 9.21 10.71 -12.86
C GLU A 10 8.22 9.62 -12.50
N PHE A 11 7.04 10.07 -12.07
CA PHE A 11 5.88 9.24 -12.01
C PHE A 11 5.44 8.90 -13.45
N PRO A 12 5.01 7.66 -13.73
CA PRO A 12 4.81 6.55 -12.80
C PRO A 12 6.09 5.82 -12.37
N CYS A 13 6.21 5.47 -11.08
CA CYS A 13 7.26 4.61 -10.54
C CYS A 13 6.66 3.45 -9.74
N ASP A 14 7.29 2.27 -9.80
CA ASP A 14 6.90 1.12 -8.98
C ASP A 14 7.34 1.32 -7.52
N TYR A 15 6.37 1.32 -6.61
CA TYR A 15 6.57 1.52 -5.18
C TYR A 15 6.02 0.32 -4.41
N PRO A 16 6.89 -0.50 -3.78
CA PRO A 16 6.46 -1.59 -2.94
C PRO A 16 5.96 -1.06 -1.61
N ILE A 17 4.68 -1.30 -1.31
CA ILE A 17 4.02 -0.97 -0.05
C ILE A 17 3.84 -2.25 0.76
N LYS A 18 4.37 -2.25 1.98
CA LYS A 18 4.20 -3.34 2.91
C LYS A 18 3.19 -2.97 3.98
N VAL A 19 2.04 -3.62 3.95
CA VAL A 19 0.95 -3.42 4.89
C VAL A 19 0.97 -4.55 5.93
N LEU A 20 1.20 -4.20 7.19
CA LEU A 20 1.00 -5.10 8.32
C LEU A 20 -0.35 -4.79 8.96
N GLY A 21 -1.23 -5.78 9.03
CA GLY A 21 -2.52 -5.64 9.71
C GLY A 21 -2.96 -6.90 10.40
N ARG A 22 -4.14 -6.83 11.00
CA ARG A 22 -4.76 -7.98 11.65
C ARG A 22 -5.28 -8.94 10.58
N SER A 23 -4.94 -10.22 10.70
CA SER A 23 -5.42 -11.22 9.75
C SER A 23 -6.94 -11.32 9.86
N SER A 24 -7.64 -11.01 8.77
CA SER A 24 -9.08 -11.14 8.66
C SER A 24 -9.42 -11.34 7.18
N ASP A 25 -10.40 -12.17 6.85
CA ASP A 25 -10.81 -12.38 5.45
C ASP A 25 -11.22 -11.06 4.75
N ALA A 26 -11.76 -10.11 5.52
CA ALA A 26 -12.08 -8.77 5.03
C ALA A 26 -10.84 -7.90 4.78
N PHE A 27 -9.70 -8.18 5.43
CA PHE A 27 -8.50 -7.34 5.34
C PHE A 27 -7.95 -7.32 3.91
N GLU A 28 -7.81 -8.49 3.29
CA GLU A 28 -7.30 -8.60 1.94
C GLU A 28 -8.25 -7.94 0.93
N SER A 29 -9.57 -8.16 1.07
CA SER A 29 -10.57 -7.52 0.21
C SER A 29 -10.56 -5.99 0.32
N ILE A 30 -10.50 -5.46 1.56
CA ILE A 30 -10.47 -4.01 1.76
C ILE A 30 -9.18 -3.41 1.19
N ILE A 31 -8.02 -4.02 1.46
CA ILE A 31 -6.75 -3.58 0.88
C ILE A 31 -6.85 -3.59 -0.64
N PHE A 32 -7.36 -4.67 -1.22
CA PHE A 32 -7.51 -4.79 -2.66
C PHE A 32 -8.38 -3.69 -3.25
N GLU A 33 -9.55 -3.40 -2.66
CA GLU A 33 -10.43 -2.30 -3.11
C GLU A 33 -9.76 -0.93 -3.04
N VAL A 34 -8.99 -0.67 -1.96
CA VAL A 34 -8.25 0.59 -1.79
C VAL A 34 -7.16 0.69 -2.87
N PHE A 35 -6.35 -0.35 -3.02
CA PHE A 35 -5.27 -0.39 -4.00
C PHE A 35 -5.80 -0.29 -5.44
N GLU A 36 -6.91 -0.96 -5.77
CA GLU A 36 -7.52 -0.89 -7.10
C GLU A 36 -8.05 0.53 -7.39
N ARG A 37 -8.64 1.19 -6.39
CA ARG A 37 -9.15 2.57 -6.52
C ARG A 37 -8.02 3.58 -6.70
N HIS A 38 -6.93 3.42 -5.95
CA HIS A 38 -5.84 4.40 -5.94
C HIS A 38 -4.77 4.11 -6.99
N ALA A 39 -4.52 2.85 -7.33
CA ALA A 39 -3.48 2.39 -8.25
C ALA A 39 -4.06 1.40 -9.29
N PRO A 40 -4.90 1.86 -10.23
CA PRO A 40 -5.43 0.99 -11.27
C PRO A 40 -4.27 0.48 -12.14
N GLY A 41 -3.97 -0.81 -12.02
CA GLY A 41 -2.81 -1.43 -12.69
C GLY A 41 -1.68 -1.88 -11.75
N PHE A 42 -1.91 -1.90 -10.42
CA PHE A 42 -0.97 -2.58 -9.53
C PHE A 42 -0.88 -4.08 -9.85
N ASP A 43 0.34 -4.61 -9.80
CA ASP A 43 0.60 -6.01 -10.13
C ASP A 43 0.16 -6.92 -8.97
N GLN A 44 -1.03 -7.50 -9.10
CA GLN A 44 -1.57 -8.50 -8.18
C GLN A 44 -0.65 -9.73 -8.09
N GLU A 45 0.11 -10.03 -9.14
CA GLU A 45 1.09 -11.11 -9.15
C GLU A 45 2.31 -10.84 -8.25
N THR A 46 2.64 -9.57 -8.00
CA THR A 46 3.68 -9.20 -7.03
C THR A 46 3.16 -9.21 -5.59
N MET A 47 1.85 -9.34 -5.41
CA MET A 47 1.22 -9.34 -4.09
C MET A 47 1.65 -10.58 -3.30
N THR A 48 2.43 -10.36 -2.26
CA THR A 48 2.88 -11.43 -1.37
C THR A 48 2.17 -11.33 -0.04
N VAL A 49 1.28 -12.27 0.23
CA VAL A 49 0.55 -12.37 1.50
C VAL A 49 1.29 -13.32 2.43
N ASN A 50 1.73 -12.81 3.57
CA ASN A 50 2.39 -13.57 4.62
C ASN A 50 1.53 -13.55 5.87
N ALA A 51 0.72 -14.59 6.06
CA ALA A 51 0.03 -14.82 7.32
C ALA A 51 1.05 -15.25 8.40
N SER A 52 0.98 -14.64 9.58
CA SER A 52 1.81 -15.04 10.71
C SER A 52 1.40 -16.42 11.21
N SER A 53 2.34 -17.22 11.75
CA SER A 53 2.06 -18.59 12.22
C SER A 53 0.96 -18.70 13.29
N LYS A 54 0.62 -17.60 13.97
CA LYS A 54 -0.49 -17.53 14.94
C LYS A 54 -1.83 -17.10 14.34
N GLY A 55 -1.89 -16.73 13.07
CA GLY A 55 -3.10 -16.22 12.40
C GLY A 55 -3.62 -14.90 12.97
N THR A 56 -2.83 -14.17 13.77
CA THR A 56 -3.26 -12.90 14.38
C THR A 56 -2.95 -11.70 13.50
N PHE A 57 -1.84 -11.76 12.76
CA PHE A 57 -1.35 -10.67 11.91
C PHE A 57 -0.99 -11.20 10.53
N THR A 58 -1.21 -10.39 9.51
CA THR A 58 -0.85 -10.69 8.12
C THR A 58 -0.06 -9.52 7.57
N SER A 59 1.06 -9.85 6.92
CA SER A 59 1.88 -8.88 6.19
C SER A 59 1.58 -9.04 4.71
N LEU A 60 1.07 -8.00 4.08
CA LEU A 60 0.90 -7.93 2.63
C LEU A 60 2.01 -7.05 2.07
N THR A 61 2.70 -7.54 1.04
CA THR A 61 3.60 -6.70 0.24
C THR A 61 2.95 -6.54 -1.12
N ILE A 62 2.64 -5.31 -1.52
CA ILE A 62 1.98 -4.99 -2.79
C ILE A 62 2.81 -3.93 -3.50
N THR A 63 3.13 -4.16 -4.77
CA THR A 63 3.81 -3.16 -5.59
C THR A 63 2.77 -2.35 -6.35
N ILE A 64 2.73 -1.04 -6.12
CA ILE A 64 1.86 -0.14 -6.86
C ILE A 64 2.65 0.75 -7.80
N THR A 65 1.99 1.17 -8.85
CA THR A 65 2.44 2.29 -9.65
C THR A 65 2.09 3.59 -8.91
N ALA A 66 3.07 4.17 -8.22
CA ALA A 66 2.94 5.50 -7.66
C ALA A 66 2.91 6.52 -8.82
N THR A 67 1.85 7.32 -8.86
CA THR A 67 1.62 8.42 -9.80
C THR A 67 1.88 9.79 -9.16
N GLY A 68 1.97 9.82 -7.83
CA GLY A 68 2.27 11.02 -7.04
C GLY A 68 2.35 10.74 -5.54
N PRO A 69 2.92 11.68 -4.76
CA PRO A 69 2.95 11.59 -3.29
C PRO A 69 1.54 11.69 -2.68
N ASP A 70 0.62 12.44 -3.32
CA ASP A 70 -0.76 12.60 -2.87
C ASP A 70 -1.54 11.28 -2.92
N GLN A 71 -1.36 10.49 -3.98
CA GLN A 71 -1.95 9.16 -4.10
C GLN A 71 -1.45 8.22 -3.00
N LEU A 72 -0.14 8.22 -2.73
CA LEU A 72 0.48 7.41 -1.67
C LEU A 72 -0.05 7.79 -0.29
N GLU A 73 -0.15 9.09 0.00
CA GLU A 73 -0.66 9.58 1.27
C GLU A 73 -2.15 9.25 1.44
N ALA A 74 -2.96 9.43 0.41
CA ALA A 74 -4.37 9.06 0.40
C ALA A 74 -4.55 7.56 0.64
N LEU A 75 -3.81 6.71 -0.08
CA LEU A 75 -3.82 5.26 0.11
C LEU A 75 -3.39 4.89 1.53
N HIS A 76 -2.33 5.51 2.06
CA HIS A 76 -1.85 5.26 3.42
C HIS A 76 -2.90 5.61 4.47
N GLN A 77 -3.56 6.76 4.32
CA GLN A 77 -4.65 7.17 5.20
C GLN A 77 -5.86 6.25 5.09
N ASP A 78 -6.28 5.88 3.88
CA ASP A 78 -7.45 5.02 3.67
C ASP A 78 -7.20 3.65 4.28
N LEU A 79 -6.01 3.08 4.07
CA LEU A 79 -5.53 1.86 4.72
C LEU A 79 -5.58 1.94 6.24
N LEU A 80 -5.06 3.00 6.86
CA LEU A 80 -5.13 3.19 8.31
C LEU A 80 -6.58 3.36 8.80
N SER A 81 -7.41 4.05 8.01
CA SER A 81 -8.82 4.31 8.30
C SER A 81 -9.67 3.04 8.32
N THR A 82 -9.25 1.98 7.61
CA THR A 82 -9.91 0.66 7.68
C THR A 82 -9.98 0.07 9.09
N GLY A 83 -9.12 0.50 10.01
CA GLY A 83 -9.03 -0.04 11.37
C GLY A 83 -8.42 -1.45 11.47
N HIS A 84 -8.11 -2.08 10.35
CA HIS A 84 -7.51 -3.41 10.26
C HIS A 84 -5.99 -3.34 10.04
N VAL A 85 -5.51 -2.23 9.46
CA VAL A 85 -4.09 -1.95 9.26
C VAL A 85 -3.46 -1.46 10.57
N LYS A 86 -2.34 -2.06 10.93
CA LYS A 86 -1.53 -1.70 12.09
C LYS A 86 -0.37 -0.80 11.70
N MET A 87 0.24 -1.05 10.53
CA MET A 87 1.43 -0.37 10.08
C MET A 87 1.56 -0.51 8.56
N VAL A 88 2.07 0.54 7.90
CA VAL A 88 2.44 0.51 6.49
C VAL A 88 3.89 0.97 6.39
N ILE A 89 4.68 0.29 5.55
CA ILE A 89 6.12 0.48 5.39
C ILE A 89 6.48 0.55 3.91
#